data_AF-A0A3D3PC98-F1
#
_entry.id   AF-A0A3D3PC98-F1
#
_cell.length_a   1.000
_cell.length_b   1.000
_cell.length_c   1.000
_cell.angle_alpha   90.00
_cell.angle_beta   90.00
_cell.angle_gamma   90.00
#
_symmetry.space_group_name_H-M   'P 1'
#
loop_
_entity.id
_entity.type
_entity.pdbx_description
1 polymer ?
#
loop_
_entity_poly.entity_id
_entity_poly.type
_entity_poly.pdbx_seq_one_letter_code
_entity_poly.pdbx_strand_id
1 'polypeptide(L)' 'MKPNFDIELLPEAIEFLENLDDKTREKIYYNIKKAQFTNDNELFKKLNDFIWEFRTLYNSKA' A
#
# COMPACT_ATOMS: atom_id res chain seq x y z
N MET A 1 -12.11 -4.43 -14.65
CA MET A 1 -11.66 -5.47 -13.70
C MET A 1 -12.35 -5.24 -12.36
N LYS A 2 -12.73 -6.30 -11.65
CA LYS A 2 -13.31 -6.23 -10.31
C LYS A 2 -12.18 -6.26 -9.27
N PRO A 3 -12.21 -5.43 -8.21
CA PRO A 3 -11.22 -5.52 -7.14
C PRO A 3 -11.38 -6.83 -6.34
N ASN A 4 -10.27 -7.36 -5.84
CA ASN A 4 -10.21 -8.57 -5.04
C ASN A 4 -10.65 -8.32 -3.57
N PHE A 5 -10.50 -7.09 -3.09
CA PHE A 5 -10.83 -6.67 -1.73
C PHE A 5 -11.07 -5.16 -1.67
N ASP A 6 -11.77 -4.70 -0.63
CA ASP A 6 -11.96 -3.28 -0.32
C ASP A 6 -10.80 -2.74 0.54
N ILE A 7 -10.59 -1.43 0.48
CA ILE A 7 -9.56 -0.75 1.29
C ILE A 7 -10.25 0.12 2.31
N GLU A 8 -9.84 -0.03 3.57
CA GLU A 8 -10.19 0.88 4.65
C GLU A 8 -8.90 1.32 5.36
N LEU A 9 -8.75 2.62 5.61
CA LEU A 9 -7.60 3.18 6.30
C LEU A 9 -8.03 3.61 7.70
N LEU A 10 -7.30 3.11 8.70
CA LEU A 10 -7.48 3.54 10.08
C LEU A 10 -7.03 5.01 10.24
N PRO A 11 -7.57 5.74 11.22
CA PRO A 11 -7.22 7.15 11.45
C PRO A 11 -5.72 7.40 11.56
N GLU A 12 -4.98 6.51 12.23
CA GLU A 12 -3.53 6.62 12.41
C GLU A 12 -2.77 6.45 11.09
N ALA A 13 -3.31 5.63 10.17
CA ALA A 13 -2.74 5.47 8.83
C ALA A 13 -2.98 6.73 7.97
N ILE A 14 -4.14 7.37 8.12
CA ILE A 14 -4.45 8.64 7.43
C ILE A 14 -3.49 9.73 7.93
N GLU A 15 -3.37 9.90 9.25
CA GLU A 15 -2.45 10.89 9.85
C GLU A 15 -0.99 10.65 9.42
N PHE A 16 -0.55 9.39 9.37
CA PHE A 16 0.78 9.06 8.84
C PHE A 16 0.95 9.50 7.39
N LEU A 17 -0.01 9.19 6.51
CA LEU A 17 0.05 9.56 5.10
C LEU A 17 0.03 11.07 4.90
N GLU A 18 -0.75 11.81 5.70
CA GLU A 18 -0.84 13.27 5.64
C GLU A 18 0.49 13.96 5.97
N ASN A 19 1.33 13.35 6.80
CA ASN A 19 2.66 13.85 7.16
C ASN A 19 3.75 13.59 6.09
N LEU A 20 3.44 12.86 5.01
CA LEU A 20 4.38 12.58 3.92
C LEU A 20 4.34 13.66 2.83
N ASP A 21 5.43 13.78 2.07
CA ASP A 21 5.44 14.60 0.85
C ASP A 21 4.48 14.04 -0.20
N ASP A 22 3.97 14.93 -1.06
CA ASP A 22 2.94 14.60 -2.05
C ASP A 22 3.32 13.40 -2.92
N LYS A 23 4.57 13.36 -3.39
CA LYS A 23 5.04 12.31 -4.29
C LYS A 23 5.08 10.94 -3.61
N THR A 24 5.52 10.89 -2.35
CA THR A 24 5.54 9.65 -1.57
C THR A 24 4.13 9.18 -1.27
N ARG A 25 3.26 10.08 -0.82
CA ARG A 25 1.85 9.78 -0.53
C ARG A 25 1.11 9.25 -1.75
N GLU A 26 1.23 9.92 -2.90
CA GLU A 26 0.62 9.48 -4.16
C GLU A 26 1.08 8.08 -4.57
N LYS A 27 2.38 7.79 -4.41
CA LYS A 27 2.93 6.47 -4.73
C LYS A 27 2.36 5.37 -3.83
N ILE A 28 2.17 5.66 -2.54
CA ILE A 28 1.56 4.70 -1.61
C ILE A 28 0.11 4.43 -2.02
N TYR A 29 -0.69 5.47 -2.28
CA TYR A 29 -2.08 5.30 -2.74
C TYR A 29 -2.17 4.50 -4.04
N TYR A 30 -1.28 4.78 -4.99
CA TYR A 30 -1.20 4.03 -6.25
C TYR A 30 -0.94 2.54 -6.01
N ASN A 31 0.04 2.21 -5.16
CA ASN A 31 0.40 0.82 -4.86
C ASN A 31 -0.73 0.06 -4.14
N ILE A 32 -1.36 0.70 -3.14
CA ILE A 32 -2.50 0.13 -2.41
C ILE A 32 -3.65 -0.19 -3.40
N LYS A 33 -4.00 0.77 -4.26
CA LYS A 33 -5.05 0.59 -5.27
C LYS A 33 -4.68 -0.48 -6.29
N LYS A 34 -3.43 -0.53 -6.74
CA LYS A 34 -2.94 -1.56 -7.68
C LYS A 34 -3.07 -2.96 -7.08
N ALA A 35 -2.75 -3.14 -5.80
CA ALA A 35 -2.83 -4.44 -5.14
C ALA A 35 -4.27 -4.99 -5.02
N GLN A 36 -5.29 -4.14 -5.04
CA GLN A 36 -6.68 -4.61 -5.17
C GLN A 36 -6.91 -5.43 -6.43
N PHE A 37 -6.09 -5.24 -7.48
CA PHE A 37 -6.25 -5.91 -8.77
C PHE A 37 -5.12 -6.90 -9.07
N THR A 38 -3.97 -6.78 -8.41
CA THR A 38 -2.78 -7.60 -8.69
C THR A 38 -2.23 -8.25 -7.42
N ASN A 39 -2.10 -9.58 -7.42
CA ASN A 39 -1.38 -10.32 -6.39
C ASN A 39 0.10 -10.44 -6.78
N ASP A 40 0.83 -9.34 -6.60
CA ASP A 40 2.27 -9.29 -6.80
C ASP A 40 2.99 -9.46 -5.46
N ASN A 41 3.60 -10.63 -5.24
CA ASN A 41 4.28 -10.96 -3.99
C ASN A 41 5.50 -10.08 -3.68
N GLU A 42 6.04 -9.34 -4.66
CA GLU A 42 7.12 -8.39 -4.42
C GLU A 42 6.60 -7.07 -3.83
N LEU A 43 5.35 -6.70 -4.12
CA LEU A 43 4.70 -5.47 -3.66
C LEU A 43 3.73 -5.70 -2.49
N PHE A 44 3.17 -6.90 -2.39
CA PHE A 44 2.16 -7.26 -1.40
C PHE A 44 2.41 -8.67 -0.87
N LYS A 45 3.07 -8.76 0.29
CA LYS A 45 3.55 -10.02 0.86
C LYS A 45 2.75 -10.40 2.10
N LYS A 46 2.26 -11.62 2.17
CA LYS A 46 1.67 -12.19 3.40
C LYS A 46 2.78 -12.37 4.46
N LEU A 47 2.63 -11.76 5.63
CA LEU A 47 3.52 -11.96 6.78
C LEU A 47 3.04 -13.12 7.65
N ASN A 48 1.73 -13.17 7.90
CA ASN A 48 1.07 -14.27 8.61
C ASN A 48 -0.41 -14.34 8.19
N ASP A 49 -1.22 -15.14 8.88
CA ASP A 49 -2.62 -15.37 8.52
C ASP A 49 -3.51 -14.12 8.55
N PHE A 50 -3.10 -13.08 9.26
CA PHE A 50 -3.87 -11.86 9.44
C PHE A 50 -3.19 -10.61 8.91
N ILE A 51 -1.87 -10.65 8.69
CA ILE A 51 -1.06 -9.48 8.36
C ILE A 51 -0.44 -9.63 6.97
N TRP A 52 -0.61 -8.59 6.17
CA TRP A 52 0.04 -8.41 4.88
C TRP A 52 0.88 -7.13 4.89
N GLU A 53 2.02 -7.18 4.23
CA GLU A 53 2.97 -6.07 4.10
C GLU A 53 2.92 -5.50 2.69
N PHE A 54 2.68 -4.19 2.59
CA PHE A 54 2.87 -3.42 1.36
C PHE A 54 4.29 -2.90 1.27
N ARG A 55 4.98 -3.18 0.16
CA ARG A 55 6.35 -2.74 -0.09
C ARG A 55 6.35 -1.63 -1.13
N THR A 56 7.07 -0.56 -0.85
CA THR A 56 7.27 0.55 -1.79
C THR A 56 8.70 1.02 -1.73
N LEU A 57 9.30 1.24 -2.91
CA LEU A 57 10.63 1.85 -2.98
C LEU A 57 10.53 3.35 -2.70
N TYR A 58 11.32 3.84 -1.77
CA TYR A 58 11.45 5.27 -1.51
C TYR A 58 12.80 5.77 -2.05
N ASN A 59 12.80 6.81 -2.89
CA ASN A 59 14.00 7.35 -3.52
C ASN A 59 14.90 6.31 -4.23
N SER A 60 14.28 5.32 -4.89
CA SER A 60 14.99 4.22 -5.57
C SER A 60 15.92 3.40 -4.67
N LYS A 61 15.71 3.45 -3.35
CA LYS A 61 16.37 2.58 -2.39
C LYS A 61 15.36 1.56 -1.88
N ALA A 62 15.75 0.30 -1.96
CA ALA A 62 15.02 -0.85 -1.44
C ALA A 62 15.47 -1.14 0.00
#